data_AF-A0A7H4MLI7-F1
#
_entry.id   AF-A0A7H4MLI7-F1
#
_cell.length_a   1.000
_cell.length_b   1.000
_cell.length_c   1.000
_cell.angle_alpha   90.00
_cell.angle_beta   90.00
_cell.angle_gamma   90.00
#
_symmetry.space_group_name_H-M   'P 1'
#
loop_
_entity.id
_entity.type
_entity.pdbx_description
1 polymer ?
#
loop_
_entity_poly.entity_id
_entity_poly.type
_entity_poly.pdbx_seq_one_letter_code
_entity_poly.pdbx_strand_id
1 'polypeptide(L)'
;MTGACLGQRTTASGTVLADNLPVNPFHLFPTWKSYASPTLAGPFAQLTTAAIDAGIARAALDDTVAFVRHSARPWIDAGVARASDDPLTIYHIGQLDSRLAAADALLERAGRVLDRYKNDLSEEHVAEASLAVARAKIWTTEVALESASRLFELGGTRATGESLNLDRHWRNAGCTPCTTRFAGSISCLATGC
;
A
#
# COMPACT_ATOMS: atom_id res chain seq x y z
N MET A 1 20.14 -18.64 6.15
CA MET A 1 18.80 -18.92 5.59
C MET A 1 18.19 -17.62 5.13
N THR A 2 17.98 -17.45 3.83
CA THR A 2 17.28 -16.30 3.26
C THR A 2 15.82 -16.34 3.71
N GLY A 3 15.34 -15.28 4.37
CA GLY A 3 13.92 -15.10 4.65
C GLY A 3 13.16 -15.04 3.32
N ALA A 4 12.50 -16.13 2.95
CA ALA A 4 11.70 -16.19 1.74
C ALA A 4 10.33 -15.58 2.03
N CYS A 5 10.08 -14.40 1.48
CA CYS A 5 8.77 -13.74 1.54
C CYS A 5 7.98 -14.03 0.26
N LEU A 6 6.65 -14.12 0.38
CA LEU A 6 5.75 -14.31 -0.76
C LEU A 6 5.80 -13.10 -1.71
N GLY A 7 5.69 -11.89 -1.17
CA GLY A 7 5.92 -10.61 -1.86
C GLY A 7 7.14 -9.86 -1.31
N GLN A 8 7.35 -8.62 -1.78
CA GLN A 8 8.41 -7.71 -1.31
C GLN A 8 9.83 -8.34 -1.39
N ARG A 9 10.05 -9.17 -2.42
CA ARG A 9 11.21 -10.09 -2.55
C ARG A 9 12.56 -9.40 -2.70
N THR A 10 12.59 -8.13 -3.10
CA THR A 10 13.81 -7.35 -3.37
C THR A 10 14.11 -6.31 -2.29
N THR A 11 13.40 -6.35 -1.15
CA THR A 11 13.56 -5.37 -0.05
C THR A 11 14.77 -5.64 0.85
N ALA A 12 15.45 -6.78 0.68
CA ALA A 12 16.55 -7.21 1.54
C ALA A 12 16.20 -7.26 3.05
N SER A 13 14.94 -7.53 3.39
CA SER A 13 14.42 -7.60 4.78
C SER A 13 14.84 -8.85 5.57
N GLY A 14 16.04 -9.38 5.29
CA GLY A 14 16.58 -10.57 5.94
C GLY A 14 17.24 -10.29 7.28
N THR A 15 17.87 -11.32 7.85
CA THR A 15 18.60 -11.21 9.12
C THR A 15 19.98 -10.59 8.91
N VAL A 16 20.36 -9.67 9.80
CA VAL A 16 21.73 -9.17 9.93
C VAL A 16 22.37 -9.79 11.17
N LEU A 17 23.57 -10.36 11.02
CA LEU A 17 24.41 -10.82 12.14
C LEU A 17 25.58 -9.85 12.28
N ALA A 18 25.75 -9.29 13.47
CA ALA A 18 26.89 -8.47 13.82
C ALA A 18 27.64 -9.15 14.97
N ASP A 19 28.91 -9.49 14.75
CA ASP A 19 29.78 -10.10 15.75
C ASP A 19 31.08 -9.28 15.83
N ASN A 20 31.44 -8.85 17.05
CA ASN A 20 32.59 -7.99 17.33
C ASN A 20 32.76 -6.81 16.35
N LEU A 21 31.66 -6.17 15.95
CA LEU A 21 31.66 -5.06 15.00
C LEU A 21 32.02 -3.74 15.73
N PRO A 22 33.23 -3.18 15.57
CA PRO A 22 33.58 -1.91 16.18
C PRO A 22 32.75 -0.78 15.56
N VAL A 23 32.08 0.00 16.41
CA VAL A 23 31.28 1.16 15.98
C VAL A 23 31.95 2.43 16.50
N ASN A 24 32.24 3.35 15.57
CA ASN A 24 32.76 4.66 15.93
C ASN A 24 31.69 5.42 16.75
N PRO A 25 32.04 6.07 17.88
CA PRO A 25 31.10 6.89 18.65
C PRO A 25 30.33 7.93 17.83
N PHE A 26 30.90 8.43 16.73
CA PHE A 26 30.23 9.35 15.80
C PHE A 26 29.02 8.72 15.08
N HIS A 27 28.95 7.40 14.97
CA HIS A 27 27.82 6.66 14.38
C HIS A 27 26.77 6.24 15.43
N LEU A 28 26.92 6.65 16.69
CA LEU A 28 25.94 6.36 17.74
C LEU A 28 24.87 7.44 17.78
N PHE A 29 23.68 7.09 17.29
CA PHE A 29 22.49 7.92 17.41
C PHE A 29 21.65 7.43 18.61
N PRO A 30 21.34 8.28 19.60
CA PRO A 30 20.52 7.89 20.76
C PRO A 30 19.04 7.81 20.37
N THR A 31 18.69 6.88 19.48
CA THR A 31 17.35 6.71 18.90
C THR A 31 16.26 6.44 19.94
N TRP A 32 16.61 5.90 21.10
CA TRP A 32 15.67 5.75 22.23
C TRP A 32 15.15 7.11 22.74
N LYS A 33 15.91 8.21 22.60
CA LYS A 33 15.46 9.56 22.91
C LYS A 33 14.52 10.14 21.87
N SER A 34 14.56 9.64 20.63
CA SER A 34 13.73 10.15 19.52
C SER A 34 12.22 9.92 19.73
N TYR A 35 11.84 9.06 20.68
CA TYR A 35 10.46 8.80 21.08
C TYR A 35 10.11 9.40 22.46
N ALA A 36 11.05 10.10 23.11
CA ALA A 36 10.83 10.73 24.41
C ALA A 36 10.06 12.07 24.30
N SER A 37 9.77 12.52 23.08
CA SER A 37 8.96 13.69 22.79
C SER A 37 8.08 13.41 21.58
N PRO A 38 6.95 14.13 21.41
CA PRO A 38 6.07 13.95 20.27
C PRO A 38 6.83 14.03 18.93
N THR A 39 6.61 13.05 18.06
CA THR A 39 7.32 12.93 16.78
C THR A 39 6.41 12.44 15.66
N LEU A 40 6.59 12.99 14.46
CA LEU A 40 5.91 12.55 13.25
C LEU A 40 6.57 11.33 12.58
N ALA A 41 7.64 10.76 13.16
CA ALA A 41 8.34 9.61 12.58
C ALA A 41 7.42 8.41 12.34
N GLY A 42 6.51 8.11 13.27
CA GLY A 42 5.51 7.05 13.14
C GLY A 42 4.53 7.30 11.99
N PRO A 43 3.77 8.41 12.01
CA PRO A 43 2.89 8.81 10.90
C PRO A 43 3.60 8.85 9.55
N PHE A 44 4.82 9.40 9.49
CA PHE A 44 5.59 9.48 8.24
C PHE A 44 5.94 8.10 7.68
N ALA A 45 6.39 7.17 8.53
CA ALA A 45 6.65 5.80 8.11
C ALA A 45 5.38 5.13 7.57
N GLN A 46 4.24 5.30 8.25
CA GLN A 46 2.96 4.73 7.79
C GLN A 46 2.45 5.39 6.50
N LEU A 47 2.68 6.69 6.30
CA LEU A 47 2.33 7.39 5.07
C LEU A 47 3.13 6.85 3.89
N THR A 48 4.42 6.56 4.10
CA THR A 48 5.29 5.94 3.09
C THR A 48 4.75 4.58 2.69
N THR A 49 4.34 3.76 3.66
CA THR A 49 3.69 2.46 3.42
C THR A 49 2.39 2.62 2.63
N ALA A 50 1.53 3.58 2.99
CA ALA A 50 0.29 3.85 2.27
C ALA A 50 0.54 4.28 0.81
N ALA A 51 1.58 5.09 0.57
CA ALA A 51 1.98 5.48 -0.78
C ALA A 51 2.47 4.30 -1.63
N ILE A 52 3.18 3.34 -1.02
CA ILE A 52 3.59 2.10 -1.70
C ILE A 52 2.36 1.29 -2.11
N ASP A 53 1.37 1.13 -1.23
CA ASP A 53 0.13 0.42 -1.55
C ASP A 53 -0.65 1.11 -2.69
N ALA A 54 -0.77 2.44 -2.66
CA ALA A 54 -1.39 3.20 -3.74
C ALA A 54 -0.67 3.00 -5.09
N GLY A 55 0.66 2.97 -5.08
CA GLY A 55 1.47 2.67 -6.27
C GLY A 55 1.25 1.25 -6.80
N ILE A 56 1.12 0.26 -5.92
CA ILE A 56 0.78 -1.12 -6.30
C ILE A 56 -0.63 -1.18 -6.92
N ALA A 57 -1.61 -0.50 -6.30
CA ALA A 57 -2.97 -0.43 -6.82
C ALA A 57 -3.03 0.18 -8.22
N ARG A 58 -2.31 1.30 -8.43
CA ARG A 58 -2.20 1.97 -9.73
C ARG A 58 -1.61 1.05 -10.78
N ALA A 59 -0.49 0.40 -10.47
CA ALA A 59 0.17 -0.52 -11.40
C ALA A 59 -0.71 -1.75 -11.73
N ALA A 60 -1.44 -2.28 -10.74
CA ALA A 60 -2.38 -3.37 -10.97
C ALA A 60 -3.54 -2.97 -11.88
N LEU A 61 -4.09 -1.76 -11.68
CA LEU A 61 -5.15 -1.22 -12.53
C LEU A 61 -4.66 -0.99 -13.97
N ASP A 62 -3.49 -0.39 -14.13
CA ASP A 62 -2.89 -0.12 -15.45
C ASP A 62 -2.62 -1.43 -16.21
N ASP A 63 -2.04 -2.43 -15.54
CA ASP A 63 -1.83 -3.76 -16.11
C ASP A 63 -3.15 -4.45 -16.46
N THR A 64 -4.19 -4.30 -15.62
CA THR A 64 -5.53 -4.82 -15.92
C THR A 64 -6.11 -4.21 -17.18
N VAL A 65 -6.05 -2.87 -17.30
CA VAL A 65 -6.53 -2.14 -18.48
C VAL A 65 -5.77 -2.57 -19.74
N ALA A 66 -4.43 -2.66 -19.65
CA ALA A 66 -3.61 -3.11 -20.76
C ALA A 66 -3.95 -4.55 -21.18
N PHE A 67 -4.12 -5.45 -20.21
CA PHE A 67 -4.46 -6.85 -20.47
C PHE A 67 -5.84 -6.99 -21.10
N VAL A 68 -6.85 -6.29 -20.57
CA VAL A 68 -8.22 -6.29 -21.11
C VAL A 68 -8.27 -5.76 -22.54
N ARG A 69 -7.48 -4.73 -22.86
CA ARG A 69 -7.43 -4.13 -24.20
C ARG A 69 -6.75 -5.02 -25.23
N HIS A 70 -5.70 -5.74 -24.85
CA HIS A 70 -4.79 -6.37 -25.81
C HIS A 70 -4.79 -7.90 -25.78
N SER A 71 -5.26 -8.53 -24.70
CA SER A 71 -5.07 -9.96 -24.45
C SER A 71 -6.32 -10.70 -23.98
N ALA A 72 -7.25 -10.04 -23.32
CA ALA A 72 -8.47 -10.66 -22.83
C ALA A 72 -9.43 -11.01 -23.98
N ARG A 73 -10.19 -12.10 -23.79
CA ARG A 73 -11.27 -12.50 -24.70
C ARG A 73 -12.61 -12.04 -24.14
N PRO A 74 -13.54 -11.58 -24.99
CA PRO A 74 -14.88 -11.26 -24.53
C PRO A 74 -15.55 -12.50 -23.94
N TRP A 75 -16.40 -12.30 -22.93
CA TRP A 75 -17.26 -13.35 -22.43
C TRP A 75 -18.23 -13.80 -23.52
N ILE A 76 -18.50 -15.09 -23.63
CA ILE A 76 -19.25 -15.67 -24.76
C ILE A 76 -20.66 -15.10 -24.89
N ASP A 77 -21.29 -14.78 -23.76
CA ASP A 77 -22.65 -14.23 -23.72
C ASP A 77 -22.69 -12.69 -23.67
N ALA A 78 -21.54 -12.01 -23.66
CA ALA A 78 -21.51 -10.55 -23.58
C ALA A 78 -21.92 -9.86 -24.89
N GLY A 79 -21.97 -10.59 -26.02
CA GLY A 79 -22.41 -10.05 -27.30
C GLY A 79 -21.49 -8.97 -27.90
N VAL A 80 -20.24 -8.87 -27.40
CA VAL A 80 -19.24 -7.88 -27.86
C VAL A 80 -18.06 -8.55 -28.56
N ALA A 81 -17.45 -7.84 -29.51
CA ALA A 81 -16.31 -8.34 -30.26
C ALA A 81 -15.00 -8.34 -29.46
N ARG A 82 -14.87 -7.46 -28.46
CA ARG A 82 -13.67 -7.30 -27.62
C ARG A 82 -14.08 -7.24 -26.15
N ALA A 83 -13.25 -7.80 -25.27
CA ALA A 83 -13.46 -7.70 -23.83
C ALA A 83 -13.51 -6.25 -23.33
N SER A 84 -12.75 -5.36 -23.97
CA SER A 84 -12.74 -3.92 -23.65
C SER A 84 -14.02 -3.17 -24.01
N ASP A 85 -14.92 -3.79 -24.78
CA ASP A 85 -16.23 -3.21 -25.11
C ASP A 85 -17.35 -3.70 -24.17
N ASP A 86 -17.05 -4.65 -23.25
CA ASP A 86 -18.03 -5.17 -22.29
C ASP A 86 -18.37 -4.11 -21.22
N PRO A 87 -19.65 -3.69 -21.11
CA PRO A 87 -20.07 -2.70 -20.12
C PRO A 87 -19.78 -3.09 -18.66
N LEU A 88 -19.83 -4.38 -18.33
CA LEU A 88 -19.55 -4.84 -16.96
C LEU A 88 -18.06 -4.71 -16.63
N THR A 89 -17.20 -5.06 -17.58
CA THR A 89 -15.75 -4.86 -17.49
C THR A 89 -15.41 -3.37 -17.32
N ILE A 90 -16.02 -2.49 -18.12
CA ILE A 90 -15.85 -1.03 -18.01
C ILE A 90 -16.31 -0.53 -16.64
N TYR A 91 -17.46 -0.99 -16.15
CA TYR A 91 -17.98 -0.63 -14.84
C TYR A 91 -17.01 -0.99 -13.71
N HIS A 92 -16.47 -2.22 -13.71
CA HIS A 92 -15.52 -2.64 -12.68
C HIS A 92 -14.20 -1.84 -12.71
N ILE A 93 -13.68 -1.56 -13.91
CA ILE A 93 -12.49 -0.71 -14.05
C ILE A 93 -12.76 0.70 -13.52
N GLY A 94 -13.92 1.29 -13.86
CA GLY A 94 -14.31 2.63 -13.37
C GLY A 94 -14.49 2.66 -11.85
N GLN A 95 -15.02 1.59 -11.26
CA GLN A 95 -15.15 1.46 -9.81
C GLN A 95 -13.78 1.43 -9.11
N LEU A 96 -12.82 0.67 -9.65
CA LEU A 96 -11.45 0.62 -9.12
C LEU A 96 -10.74 1.97 -9.27
N ASP A 97 -10.84 2.62 -10.43
CA ASP A 97 -10.26 3.93 -10.66
C ASP A 97 -10.81 4.98 -9.69
N SER A 98 -12.14 5.01 -9.50
CA SER A 98 -12.76 5.93 -8.55
C SER A 98 -12.32 5.69 -7.11
N ARG A 99 -12.15 4.43 -6.68
CA ARG A 99 -11.66 4.08 -5.34
C ARG A 99 -10.20 4.48 -5.17
N LEU A 100 -9.38 4.29 -6.21
CA LEU A 100 -7.98 4.69 -6.19
C LEU A 100 -7.82 6.22 -6.15
N ALA A 101 -8.64 6.96 -6.90
CA ALA A 101 -8.67 8.43 -6.82
C ALA A 101 -9.03 8.92 -5.41
N ALA A 102 -9.98 8.26 -4.74
CA ALA A 102 -10.31 8.57 -3.35
C ALA A 102 -9.14 8.26 -2.39
N ALA A 103 -8.44 7.15 -2.60
CA ALA A 103 -7.25 6.79 -1.81
C ALA A 103 -6.11 7.81 -2.01
N ASP A 104 -5.85 8.25 -3.24
CA ASP A 104 -4.86 9.29 -3.56
C ASP A 104 -5.19 10.62 -2.89
N ALA A 105 -6.46 11.02 -2.88
CA ALA A 105 -6.89 12.24 -2.20
C ALA A 105 -6.70 12.16 -0.67
N LEU A 106 -6.94 10.99 -0.06
CA LEU A 106 -6.67 10.76 1.36
C LEU A 106 -5.17 10.77 1.67
N LEU A 107 -4.36 10.17 0.80
CA LEU A 107 -2.91 10.15 0.92
C LEU A 107 -2.34 11.57 0.85
N GLU A 108 -2.78 12.38 -0.12
CA GLU A 108 -2.37 13.78 -0.24
C GLU A 108 -2.82 14.58 0.99
N ARG A 109 -4.06 14.41 1.45
CA ARG A 109 -4.56 15.06 2.65
C ARG A 109 -3.72 14.71 3.88
N ALA A 110 -3.33 13.46 4.05
CA ALA A 110 -2.47 13.03 5.14
C ALA A 110 -1.08 13.68 5.06
N GLY A 111 -0.49 13.73 3.86
CA GLY A 111 0.77 14.46 3.62
C GLY A 111 0.69 15.93 4.04
N ARG A 112 -0.38 16.63 3.66
CA ARG A 112 -0.61 18.03 4.06
C ARG A 112 -0.71 18.22 5.58
N VAL A 113 -1.29 17.25 6.31
CA VAL A 113 -1.35 17.30 7.78
C VAL A 113 0.05 17.15 8.40
N LEU A 114 0.87 16.23 7.89
CA LEU A 114 2.26 16.09 8.33
C LEU A 114 3.06 17.37 8.06
N ASP A 115 2.88 17.96 6.88
CA ASP A 115 3.54 19.22 6.51
C ASP A 115 3.15 20.40 7.39
N ARG A 116 1.89 20.44 7.84
CA ARG A 116 1.40 21.47 8.76
C ARG A 116 2.11 21.40 10.12
N TYR A 117 2.29 20.20 10.66
CA TYR A 117 2.77 20.01 12.04
C TYR A 117 4.28 19.77 12.17
N LYS A 118 5.03 19.71 11.06
CA LYS A 118 6.48 19.41 11.10
C LYS A 118 7.34 20.34 11.94
N ASN A 119 6.87 21.58 12.19
CA ASN A 119 7.55 22.58 13.02
C ASN A 119 6.85 22.88 14.36
N ASP A 120 5.74 22.20 14.65
CA ASP A 120 4.91 22.43 15.84
C ASP A 120 4.44 21.08 16.40
N LEU A 121 5.34 20.41 17.10
CA LEU A 121 5.14 19.04 17.57
C LEU A 121 4.52 19.03 18.97
N SER A 122 3.27 18.61 19.04
CA SER A 122 2.54 18.31 20.27
C SER A 122 1.92 16.91 20.19
N GLU A 123 1.52 16.34 21.32
CA GLU A 123 0.82 15.05 21.34
C GLU A 123 -0.47 15.10 20.50
N GLU A 124 -1.21 16.20 20.59
CA GLU A 124 -2.44 16.45 19.82
C GLU A 124 -2.16 16.48 18.31
N HIS A 125 -1.15 17.22 17.87
CA HIS A 125 -0.80 17.32 16.45
C HIS A 125 -0.30 15.99 15.88
N VAL A 126 0.48 15.23 16.66
CA VAL A 126 0.92 13.88 16.28
C VAL A 126 -0.27 12.91 16.19
N ALA A 127 -1.24 13.03 17.09
CA ALA A 127 -2.46 12.23 17.03
C ALA A 127 -3.29 12.56 15.78
N GLU A 128 -3.48 13.83 15.44
CA GLU A 128 -4.19 14.24 14.22
C GLU A 128 -3.49 13.72 12.96
N ALA A 129 -2.16 13.86 12.88
CA ALA A 129 -1.37 13.30 11.78
C ALA A 129 -1.50 11.77 11.70
N SER A 130 -1.45 11.08 12.83
CA SER A 130 -1.64 9.62 12.90
C SER A 130 -3.01 9.20 12.37
N LEU A 131 -4.08 9.92 12.72
CA LEU A 131 -5.44 9.64 12.26
C LEU A 131 -5.59 9.89 10.76
N ALA A 132 -5.02 10.98 10.24
CA ALA A 132 -5.06 11.27 8.81
C ALA A 132 -4.35 10.16 8.01
N VAL A 133 -3.17 9.75 8.46
CA VAL A 133 -2.40 8.65 7.84
C VAL A 133 -3.12 7.31 7.97
N ALA A 134 -3.74 7.02 9.11
CA ALA A 134 -4.50 5.78 9.30
C ALA A 134 -5.63 5.64 8.26
N ARG A 135 -6.38 6.73 8.02
CA ARG A 135 -7.45 6.75 7.01
C ARG A 135 -6.90 6.51 5.62
N ALA A 136 -5.81 7.17 5.25
CA ALA A 136 -5.15 6.95 3.96
C ALA A 136 -4.72 5.48 3.82
N LYS A 137 -4.03 4.94 4.84
CA LYS A 137 -3.51 3.57 4.81
C LYS A 137 -4.61 2.52 4.66
N ILE A 138 -5.72 2.64 5.40
CA ILE A 138 -6.85 1.71 5.27
C ILE A 138 -7.33 1.66 3.81
N TRP A 139 -7.59 2.82 3.22
CA TRP A 139 -8.06 2.91 1.84
C TRP A 139 -7.05 2.42 0.81
N THR A 140 -5.77 2.79 0.94
CA THR A 140 -4.72 2.37 0.00
C THR A 140 -4.49 0.86 0.07
N THR A 141 -4.49 0.27 1.27
CA THR A 141 -4.35 -1.18 1.44
C THR A 141 -5.53 -1.94 0.83
N GLU A 142 -6.77 -1.49 1.09
CA GLU A 142 -7.96 -2.13 0.51
C GLU A 142 -7.97 -2.07 -1.02
N VAL A 143 -7.73 -0.88 -1.60
CA VAL A 143 -7.75 -0.72 -3.06
C VAL A 143 -6.60 -1.45 -3.74
N ALA A 144 -5.43 -1.59 -3.10
CA ALA A 144 -4.32 -2.37 -3.62
C ALA A 144 -4.66 -3.86 -3.73
N LEU A 145 -5.23 -4.44 -2.67
CA LEU A 145 -5.66 -5.84 -2.66
C LEU A 145 -6.80 -6.09 -3.65
N GLU A 146 -7.77 -5.18 -3.70
CA GLU A 146 -8.91 -5.27 -4.61
C GLU A 146 -8.47 -5.18 -6.07
N SER A 147 -7.66 -4.18 -6.43
CA SER A 147 -7.15 -4.00 -7.80
C SER A 147 -6.32 -5.21 -8.24
N ALA A 148 -5.45 -5.72 -7.37
CA ALA A 148 -4.62 -6.88 -7.68
C ALA A 148 -5.43 -8.18 -7.83
N SER A 149 -6.56 -8.32 -7.11
CA SER A 149 -7.45 -9.48 -7.23
C SER A 149 -8.34 -9.38 -8.47
N ARG A 150 -8.95 -8.22 -8.71
CA ARG A 150 -9.84 -7.95 -9.85
C ARG A 150 -9.14 -8.07 -11.19
N LEU A 151 -7.82 -7.87 -11.24
CA LEU A 151 -7.01 -8.16 -12.42
C LEU A 151 -7.28 -9.57 -12.97
N PHE A 152 -7.34 -10.59 -12.11
CA PHE A 152 -7.55 -11.97 -12.54
C PHE A 152 -9.00 -12.27 -12.92
N GLU A 153 -9.95 -11.62 -12.25
CA GLU A 153 -11.36 -11.73 -12.60
C GLU A 153 -11.64 -11.15 -13.99
N LEU A 154 -11.07 -9.98 -14.29
CA LEU A 154 -11.26 -9.29 -15.58
C LEU A 154 -10.35 -9.81 -16.69
N GLY A 155 -9.16 -10.31 -16.35
CA GLY A 155 -8.23 -10.91 -17.30
C GLY A 155 -8.53 -12.38 -17.63
N GLY A 156 -9.26 -13.07 -16.76
CA GLY A 156 -9.55 -14.50 -16.87
C GLY A 156 -8.31 -15.39 -16.80
N THR A 157 -8.46 -16.67 -17.15
CA THR A 157 -7.39 -17.68 -17.00
C THR A 157 -6.09 -17.34 -17.72
N ARG A 158 -6.11 -16.52 -18.79
CA ARG A 158 -4.87 -16.14 -19.50
C ARG A 158 -4.00 -15.19 -18.69
N ALA A 159 -4.57 -14.44 -17.75
CA ALA A 159 -3.84 -13.53 -16.88
C ALA A 159 -2.98 -14.28 -15.83
N THR A 160 -3.21 -15.58 -15.61
CA THR A 160 -2.43 -16.39 -14.65
C THR A 160 -1.14 -16.99 -15.23
N GLY A 161 -0.78 -16.62 -16.46
CA GLY A 161 0.47 -17.06 -17.08
C GLY A 161 1.69 -16.59 -16.31
N GLU A 162 2.58 -17.51 -15.93
CA GLU A 162 3.78 -17.23 -15.13
C GLU A 162 4.68 -16.15 -15.76
N SER A 163 4.80 -16.15 -17.09
CA SER A 163 5.59 -15.16 -17.83
C SER A 163 5.06 -13.72 -17.71
N LEU A 164 3.78 -13.54 -17.34
CA LEU A 164 3.18 -12.23 -17.14
C LEU A 164 3.46 -11.68 -15.73
N ASN A 165 3.69 -12.57 -14.75
CA ASN A 165 4.00 -12.22 -13.36
C ASN A 165 3.01 -11.19 -12.77
N LEU A 166 1.72 -11.26 -13.12
CA LEU A 166 0.69 -10.29 -12.70
C LEU A 166 0.30 -10.47 -11.22
N ASP A 167 0.50 -11.68 -10.70
CA ASP A 167 0.29 -12.03 -9.29
C ASP A 167 1.26 -11.32 -8.35
N ARG A 168 2.33 -10.71 -8.89
CA ARG A 168 3.26 -9.88 -8.13
C ARG A 168 2.56 -8.75 -7.38
N HIS A 169 1.51 -8.16 -7.97
CA HIS A 169 0.76 -7.08 -7.35
C HIS A 169 0.09 -7.55 -6.08
N TRP A 170 -0.60 -8.70 -6.15
CA TRP A 170 -1.31 -9.27 -5.01
C TRP A 170 -0.33 -9.73 -3.93
N ARG A 171 0.75 -10.42 -4.32
CA ARG A 171 1.80 -10.85 -3.38
C ARG A 171 2.44 -9.68 -2.66
N ASN A 172 2.75 -8.60 -3.38
CA ASN A 172 3.36 -7.41 -2.80
C ASN A 172 2.38 -6.66 -1.89
N ALA A 173 1.14 -6.44 -2.34
CA ALA A 173 0.10 -5.77 -1.56
C ALA A 173 -0.27 -6.57 -0.29
N GLY A 174 -0.32 -7.90 -0.36
CA GLY A 174 -0.59 -8.75 0.81
C GLY A 174 0.52 -8.73 1.86
N CYS A 175 1.77 -8.46 1.47
CA CYS A 175 2.89 -8.38 2.41
C CYS A 175 3.04 -7.00 3.07
N THR A 176 2.58 -5.92 2.44
CA THR A 176 2.74 -4.56 3.00
C THR A 176 2.09 -4.41 4.40
N PRO A 177 0.85 -4.87 4.65
CA PRO A 177 0.19 -4.75 5.96
C PRO A 177 0.86 -5.57 7.07
N CYS A 178 1.50 -6.69 6.74
CA CYS A 178 2.15 -7.57 7.73
C CYS A 178 3.32 -6.90 8.44
N THR A 179 3.88 -5.83 7.88
CA THR A 179 5.04 -5.13 8.47
C THR A 179 4.65 -4.13 9.57
N THR A 180 3.36 -3.83 9.75
CA THR A 180 2.94 -2.68 10.56
C THR A 180 1.63 -2.93 11.33
N ARG A 181 1.74 -3.37 12.59
CA ARG A 181 0.60 -3.43 13.54
C ARG A 181 0.19 -2.01 13.96
N PHE A 182 -0.96 -1.55 13.46
CA PHE A 182 -1.60 -0.28 13.82
C PHE A 182 -2.34 -0.31 15.18
N ALA A 183 -2.11 -1.33 16.00
CA ALA A 183 -2.98 -1.66 17.14
C ALA A 183 -2.88 -0.68 18.32
N GLY A 184 -1.77 0.07 18.46
CA GLY A 184 -1.57 0.98 19.60
C GLY A 184 -2.47 2.22 19.57
N SER A 185 -2.61 2.86 18.40
CA SER A 185 -3.24 4.19 18.29
C SER A 185 -4.77 4.14 18.17
N ILE A 186 -5.33 3.05 17.64
CA ILE A 186 -6.79 2.89 17.50
C ILE A 186 -7.43 2.49 18.85
N SER A 187 -6.68 1.83 19.75
CA SER A 187 -7.17 1.47 21.08
C SER A 187 -7.59 2.70 21.89
N CYS A 188 -6.86 3.81 21.83
CA CYS A 188 -7.24 5.05 22.52
C CYS A 188 -8.60 5.61 22.08
N LEU A 189 -9.02 5.39 20.84
CA LEU A 189 -10.34 5.79 20.35
C LEU A 189 -11.48 4.88 20.84
N ALA A 190 -11.20 3.61 21.11
CA ALA A 190 -12.20 2.66 21.61
C ALA A 190 -12.39 2.73 23.12
N THR A 191 -11.33 3.06 23.87
CA THR A 191 -11.37 3.05 25.34
C THR A 191 -11.37 4.42 26.01
N GLY A 192 -11.13 5.52 25.28
CA GLY A 192 -11.09 6.86 25.86
C GLY A 192 -10.01 7.00 26.94
N CYS A 193 -8.83 7.50 26.56
CA CYS A 193 -7.83 7.96 27.52
C CYS A 193 -7.93 9.47 27.71
#